data_AF-A0A2G1QRQ1-F1
#
_entry.id   AF-A0A2G1QRQ1-F1
#
_cell.length_a   1.000
_cell.length_b   1.000
_cell.length_c   1.000
_cell.angle_alpha   90.00
_cell.angle_beta   90.00
_cell.angle_gamma   90.00
#
_symmetry.space_group_name_H-M   'P 1'
#
loop_
_entity.id
_entity.type
_entity.pdbx_description
1 polymer ?
#
loop_
_entity_poly.entity_id
_entity_poly.type
_entity_poly.pdbx_seq_one_letter_code
_entity_poly.pdbx_strand_id
1 'polypeptide(L)'
;MRGEPFSEAEIDRLARLWASGEGIAKLCAASGRKHGTISRMISRRRDKFPKRSNSVTPRKEKPAHPKWHEQATIRRAADLWGGGATAAEIAKTLGLSRQAVTAIAVRNRDKFPARQSNAAVIAKRRRDVEVAEFGGTEAASHVPQMPDNAEPTGFLDAVDRDRCLFSCDPVGTASGSSMRVCGAPRAGDEQFTRYCRFHVRLSRGIGTLSERRADQVLKREAGRFAEAAE
;
A
#
# COMPACT_ATOMS: atom_id res chain seq x y z
N MET A 1 -24.85 -5.26 -8.31
CA MET A 1 -25.43 -6.09 -9.40
C MET A 1 -24.92 -7.51 -9.24
N ARG A 2 -25.81 -8.49 -9.03
CA ARG A 2 -25.44 -9.92 -9.05
C ARG A 2 -25.36 -10.32 -10.53
N GLY A 3 -24.21 -10.83 -10.98
CA GLY A 3 -24.09 -11.34 -12.35
C GLY A 3 -24.98 -12.58 -12.55
N GLU A 4 -25.33 -12.86 -13.79
CA GLU A 4 -26.12 -14.05 -14.16
C GLU A 4 -25.48 -15.34 -13.62
N PRO A 5 -26.27 -16.32 -13.16
CA PRO A 5 -25.73 -17.61 -12.74
C PRO A 5 -25.02 -18.32 -13.91
N PHE A 6 -24.14 -19.28 -13.58
CA PHE A 6 -23.52 -20.14 -14.61
C PHE A 6 -24.58 -21.11 -15.14
N SER A 7 -24.65 -21.25 -16.46
CA SER A 7 -25.44 -22.32 -17.06
C SER A 7 -24.74 -23.66 -16.85
N GLU A 8 -25.50 -24.75 -16.82
CA GLU A 8 -24.92 -26.09 -16.62
C GLU A 8 -23.93 -26.46 -17.75
N ALA A 9 -24.22 -26.05 -18.99
CA ALA A 9 -23.32 -26.20 -20.13
C ALA A 9 -22.01 -25.41 -19.98
N GLU A 10 -22.05 -24.21 -19.38
CA GLU A 10 -20.85 -23.43 -19.07
C GLU A 10 -20.02 -24.14 -18.00
N ILE A 11 -20.67 -24.69 -16.97
CA ILE A 11 -20.01 -25.46 -15.90
C ILE A 11 -19.29 -26.68 -16.49
N ASP A 12 -19.94 -27.46 -17.36
CA ASP A 12 -19.32 -28.64 -17.98
C ASP A 12 -18.14 -28.30 -18.88
N ARG A 13 -18.25 -27.19 -19.64
CA ARG A 13 -17.13 -26.69 -20.45
C ARG A 13 -15.93 -26.31 -19.58
N LEU A 14 -16.16 -25.59 -18.48
CA LEU A 14 -15.09 -25.20 -17.54
C LEU A 14 -14.54 -26.41 -16.78
N ALA A 15 -15.36 -27.41 -16.46
CA ALA A 15 -14.93 -28.64 -15.82
C ALA A 15 -13.98 -29.45 -16.71
N ARG A 16 -14.21 -29.49 -18.03
CA ARG A 16 -13.27 -30.10 -19.00
C ARG A 16 -11.92 -29.39 -19.01
N LEU A 17 -11.90 -28.04 -19.02
CA LEU A 17 -10.66 -27.27 -18.88
C LEU A 17 -9.97 -27.54 -17.53
N TRP A 18 -10.75 -27.71 -16.47
CA TRP A 18 -10.19 -28.08 -15.16
C TRP A 18 -9.60 -29.50 -15.16
N ALA A 19 -10.21 -30.46 -15.83
CA ALA A 19 -9.68 -31.81 -15.93
C ALA A 19 -8.36 -31.84 -16.74
N SER A 20 -8.20 -30.96 -17.73
CA SER A 20 -6.96 -30.86 -18.53
C SER A 20 -5.81 -30.13 -17.84
N GLY A 21 -5.93 -29.77 -16.57
CA GLY A 21 -4.85 -29.11 -15.83
C GLY A 21 -4.78 -27.58 -15.99
N GLU A 22 -5.74 -26.94 -16.66
CA GLU A 22 -5.73 -25.48 -16.87
C GLU A 22 -5.95 -24.69 -15.57
N GLY A 23 -5.20 -23.60 -15.38
CA GLY A 23 -5.33 -22.75 -14.18
C GLY A 23 -6.60 -21.88 -14.19
N ILE A 24 -6.95 -21.31 -13.03
CA ILE A 24 -8.13 -20.43 -12.88
C ILE A 24 -8.10 -19.25 -13.88
N ALA A 25 -6.91 -18.74 -14.23
CA ALA A 25 -6.75 -17.68 -15.22
C ALA A 25 -7.32 -18.06 -16.59
N LYS A 26 -7.08 -19.29 -17.07
CA LYS A 26 -7.62 -19.78 -18.35
C LYS A 26 -9.14 -19.91 -18.30
N LEU A 27 -9.67 -20.38 -17.17
CA LEU A 27 -11.13 -20.47 -16.94
C LEU A 27 -11.79 -19.08 -16.94
N CYS A 28 -11.11 -18.07 -16.38
CA CYS A 28 -11.59 -16.68 -16.42
C CYS A 28 -11.64 -16.16 -17.85
N ALA A 29 -10.60 -16.39 -18.65
CA ALA A 29 -10.56 -16.01 -20.06
C ALA A 29 -11.64 -16.73 -20.89
N ALA A 30 -11.87 -18.02 -20.63
CA ALA A 30 -12.86 -18.82 -21.35
C ALA A 30 -14.32 -18.45 -21.04
N SER A 31 -14.59 -17.91 -19.85
CA SER A 31 -15.94 -17.52 -19.40
C SER A 31 -16.21 -16.02 -19.45
N GLY A 32 -15.17 -15.18 -19.58
CA GLY A 32 -15.28 -13.73 -19.41
C GLY A 32 -15.61 -13.29 -17.98
N ARG A 33 -15.50 -14.19 -16.99
CA ARG A 33 -15.88 -13.94 -15.59
C ARG A 33 -14.67 -13.56 -14.74
N LYS A 34 -14.91 -12.77 -13.69
CA LYS A 34 -13.88 -12.41 -12.70
C LYS A 34 -13.39 -13.63 -11.92
N HIS A 35 -12.11 -13.60 -11.51
CA HIS A 35 -11.45 -14.65 -10.74
C HIS A 35 -12.23 -15.11 -9.50
N GLY A 36 -12.71 -14.19 -8.67
CA GLY A 36 -13.47 -14.53 -7.45
C GLY A 36 -14.78 -15.28 -7.73
N THR A 37 -15.42 -14.99 -8.86
CA THR A 37 -16.66 -15.65 -9.30
C THR A 37 -16.39 -17.11 -9.69
N ILE A 38 -15.35 -17.34 -10.50
CA ILE A 38 -14.92 -18.69 -10.90
C ILE A 38 -14.44 -19.49 -9.69
N SER A 39 -13.61 -18.89 -8.82
CA SER A 39 -13.13 -19.54 -7.59
C SER A 39 -14.25 -19.99 -6.67
N ARG A 40 -15.31 -19.18 -6.54
CA ARG A 40 -16.49 -19.51 -5.74
C ARG A 40 -17.33 -20.61 -6.39
N MET A 41 -17.50 -20.58 -7.72
CA MET A 41 -18.19 -21.62 -8.48
C MET A 41 -17.48 -22.98 -8.32
N ILE A 42 -16.16 -23.03 -8.54
CA ILE A 42 -15.31 -24.21 -8.34
C ILE A 42 -15.45 -24.77 -6.92
N SER A 43 -15.52 -23.88 -5.92
CA SER A 43 -15.64 -24.30 -4.52
C SER A 43 -17.00 -24.90 -4.17
N ARG A 44 -18.06 -24.55 -4.90
CA ARG A 44 -19.42 -25.06 -4.71
C ARG A 44 -19.70 -26.34 -5.51
N ARG A 45 -19.03 -26.52 -6.64
CA ARG A 45 -19.17 -27.68 -7.54
C ARG A 45 -17.98 -28.63 -7.41
N ARG A 46 -17.64 -29.04 -6.19
CA ARG A 46 -16.44 -29.88 -5.94
C ARG A 46 -16.51 -31.28 -6.54
N ASP A 47 -17.72 -31.74 -6.83
CA ASP A 47 -18.03 -32.92 -7.63
C ASP A 47 -17.43 -32.83 -9.06
N LYS A 48 -17.53 -31.67 -9.72
CA LYS A 48 -16.99 -31.43 -11.07
C LYS A 48 -15.58 -30.84 -11.08
N PHE A 49 -15.18 -30.21 -9.99
CA PHE A 49 -13.88 -29.56 -9.83
C PHE A 49 -13.13 -30.15 -8.62
N PRO A 50 -12.65 -31.41 -8.74
CA PRO A 50 -11.91 -32.05 -7.67
C PRO A 50 -10.70 -31.19 -7.28
N LYS A 51 -10.36 -31.20 -5.99
CA LYS A 51 -9.13 -30.56 -5.53
C LYS A 51 -7.99 -31.23 -6.28
N ARG A 52 -7.33 -30.48 -7.16
CA ARG A 52 -6.00 -30.86 -7.61
C ARG A 52 -5.18 -30.98 -6.33
N SER A 53 -4.45 -32.07 -6.16
CA SER A 53 -3.30 -32.04 -5.27
C SER A 53 -2.53 -30.82 -5.74
N ASN A 54 -2.58 -29.74 -4.96
CA ASN A 54 -1.81 -28.54 -5.28
C ASN A 54 -0.45 -29.09 -5.61
N SER A 55 0.03 -28.85 -6.84
CA SER A 55 1.38 -29.23 -7.19
C SER A 55 2.19 -28.72 -6.01
N VAL A 56 2.82 -29.66 -5.32
CA VAL A 56 3.82 -29.35 -4.33
C VAL A 56 4.91 -28.73 -5.18
N THR A 57 4.72 -27.47 -5.59
CA THR A 57 5.84 -26.59 -5.83
C THR A 57 6.67 -26.83 -4.59
N PRO A 58 7.88 -27.41 -4.72
CA PRO A 58 8.70 -27.74 -3.57
C PRO A 58 8.72 -26.46 -2.77
N ARG A 59 8.04 -26.50 -1.61
CA ARG A 59 7.87 -25.34 -0.78
C ARG A 59 9.29 -24.97 -0.46
N LYS A 60 9.82 -23.88 -1.07
CA LYS A 60 11.19 -23.41 -0.84
C LYS A 60 11.46 -23.66 0.63
N GLU A 61 12.35 -24.61 0.90
CA GLU A 61 12.51 -25.14 2.25
C GLU A 61 12.70 -23.93 3.13
N LYS A 62 11.71 -23.65 3.98
CA LYS A 62 11.85 -22.53 4.89
C LYS A 62 13.09 -22.89 5.70
N PRO A 63 14.09 -22.00 5.79
CA PRO A 63 15.29 -22.27 6.57
C PRO A 63 14.80 -22.78 7.92
N ALA A 64 15.28 -23.96 8.32
CA ALA A 64 14.82 -24.62 9.52
C ALA A 64 14.99 -23.62 10.67
N HIS A 65 13.88 -23.02 11.10
CA HIS A 65 13.95 -22.03 12.16
C HIS A 65 14.55 -22.75 13.37
N PRO A 66 15.53 -22.13 14.06
CA PRO A 66 16.04 -22.64 15.31
C PRO A 66 14.85 -23.06 16.16
N LYS A 67 14.78 -24.36 16.45
CA LYS A 67 13.64 -24.95 17.12
C LYS A 67 13.55 -24.27 18.50
N TRP A 68 12.44 -23.58 18.73
CA TRP A 68 12.12 -22.85 19.97
C TRP A 68 11.98 -23.74 21.23
N HIS A 69 12.50 -24.95 21.21
CA HIS A 69 12.33 -25.94 22.27
C HIS A 69 13.39 -25.79 23.36
N GLU A 70 14.39 -24.97 23.11
CA GLU A 70 15.40 -24.68 24.11
C GLU A 70 14.86 -23.63 25.08
N GLN A 71 14.59 -24.07 26.32
CA GLN A 71 14.18 -23.20 27.41
C GLN A 71 15.15 -22.01 27.60
N ALA A 72 16.42 -22.21 27.24
CA ALA A 72 17.45 -21.15 27.21
C ALA A 72 17.08 -20.01 26.26
N THR A 73 16.55 -20.30 25.07
CA THR A 73 16.14 -19.30 24.08
C THR A 73 14.93 -18.50 24.56
N ILE A 74 13.98 -19.14 25.23
CA ILE A 74 12.82 -18.45 25.82
C ILE A 74 13.27 -17.53 26.96
N ARG A 75 14.19 -18.00 27.83
CA ARG A 75 14.74 -17.18 28.92
C ARG A 75 15.47 -15.95 28.40
N ARG A 76 16.38 -16.14 27.43
CA ARG A 76 17.13 -15.03 26.81
C ARG A 76 16.20 -14.03 26.11
N ALA A 77 15.16 -14.51 25.43
CA ALA A 77 14.16 -13.65 24.82
C ALA A 77 13.35 -12.85 25.87
N ALA A 78 13.04 -13.46 27.02
CA ALA A 78 12.35 -12.80 28.12
C ALA A 78 13.23 -11.74 28.79
N ASP A 79 14.53 -11.99 28.97
CA ASP A 79 15.49 -11.02 29.52
C ASP A 79 15.58 -9.78 28.61
N LEU A 80 15.71 -9.98 27.29
CA LEU A 80 15.67 -8.89 26.31
C LEU A 80 14.32 -8.16 26.32
N TRP A 81 13.22 -8.88 26.50
CA TRP A 81 11.89 -8.29 26.62
C TRP A 81 11.75 -7.44 27.89
N GLY A 82 12.29 -7.90 29.02
CA GLY A 82 12.34 -7.13 30.27
C GLY A 82 13.19 -5.86 30.13
N GLY A 83 14.30 -5.94 29.38
CA GLY A 83 15.17 -4.81 29.04
C GLY A 83 14.61 -3.82 28.01
N GLY A 84 13.36 -3.98 27.57
CA GLY A 84 12.72 -3.04 26.64
C GLY A 84 12.98 -3.29 25.16
N ALA A 85 13.71 -4.34 24.77
CA ALA A 85 13.94 -4.67 23.35
C ALA A 85 12.64 -5.06 22.63
N THR A 86 12.42 -4.54 21.43
CA THR A 86 11.24 -4.85 20.61
C THR A 86 11.27 -6.29 20.07
N ALA A 87 10.12 -6.82 19.66
CA ALA A 87 10.05 -8.15 19.03
C ALA A 87 10.91 -8.27 17.76
N ALA A 88 11.18 -7.16 17.07
CA ALA A 88 12.05 -7.13 15.89
C ALA A 88 13.53 -7.22 16.28
N GLU A 89 13.95 -6.52 17.32
CA GLU A 89 15.32 -6.57 17.84
C GLU A 89 15.63 -7.93 18.46
N ILE A 90 14.69 -8.49 19.23
CA ILE A 90 14.79 -9.85 19.78
C ILE A 90 14.91 -10.87 18.64
N ALA A 91 14.09 -10.73 17.60
CA ALA A 91 14.13 -11.58 16.42
C ALA A 91 15.50 -11.52 15.72
N LYS A 92 16.03 -10.31 15.49
CA LYS A 92 17.36 -10.11 14.91
C LYS A 92 18.46 -10.73 15.78
N THR A 93 18.40 -10.49 17.09
CA THR A 93 19.41 -10.97 18.06
C THR A 93 19.45 -12.49 18.17
N LEU A 94 18.31 -13.16 18.01
CA LEU A 94 18.21 -14.61 18.17
C LEU A 94 18.16 -15.38 16.84
N GLY A 95 18.24 -14.71 15.69
CA GLY A 95 18.12 -15.35 14.38
C GLY A 95 16.73 -15.93 14.10
N LEU A 96 15.67 -15.29 14.63
CA LEU A 96 14.29 -15.76 14.57
C LEU A 96 13.43 -14.81 13.75
N SER A 97 12.27 -15.27 13.30
CA SER A 97 11.31 -14.37 12.67
C SER A 97 10.56 -13.55 13.73
N ARG A 98 10.27 -12.28 13.43
CA ARG A 98 9.44 -11.41 14.29
C ARG A 98 8.12 -12.07 14.69
N GLN A 99 7.47 -12.77 13.76
CA GLN A 99 6.21 -13.47 14.02
C GLN A 99 6.37 -14.61 15.03
N ALA A 100 7.50 -15.32 15.01
CA ALA A 100 7.77 -16.39 15.96
C ALA A 100 7.98 -15.85 17.38
N VAL A 101 8.69 -14.72 17.53
CA VAL A 101 8.84 -14.02 18.82
C VAL A 101 7.48 -13.59 19.36
N THR A 102 6.65 -12.96 18.53
CA THR A 102 5.28 -12.56 18.92
C THR A 102 4.44 -13.75 19.37
N ALA A 103 4.47 -14.86 18.61
CA ALA A 103 3.72 -16.07 18.95
C ALA A 103 4.16 -16.66 20.31
N ILE A 104 5.46 -16.57 20.65
CA ILE A 104 5.97 -17.05 21.94
C ILE A 104 5.64 -16.11 23.09
N ALA A 105 5.74 -14.80 22.87
CA ALA A 105 5.31 -13.83 23.87
C ALA A 105 3.82 -14.01 24.22
N VAL A 106 2.98 -14.38 23.23
CA VAL A 106 1.56 -14.69 23.46
C VAL A 106 1.36 -15.98 24.25
N ARG A 107 2.20 -17.01 24.04
CA ARG A 107 2.06 -18.30 24.75
C ARG A 107 2.69 -18.31 26.15
N ASN A 108 3.65 -17.42 26.41
CA ASN A 108 4.39 -17.32 27.67
C ASN A 108 4.14 -15.95 28.33
N ARG A 109 2.87 -15.61 28.57
CA ARG A 109 2.50 -14.27 29.06
C ARG A 109 3.05 -13.95 30.45
N ASP A 110 3.32 -14.97 31.24
CA ASP A 110 4.02 -14.90 32.53
C ASP A 110 5.43 -14.31 32.39
N LYS A 111 6.15 -14.66 31.31
CA LYS A 111 7.53 -14.19 31.05
C LYS A 111 7.59 -12.96 30.15
N PHE A 112 6.56 -12.77 29.32
CA PHE A 112 6.42 -11.66 28.40
C PHE A 112 5.19 -10.84 28.77
N PRO A 113 5.25 -10.11 29.91
CA PRO A 113 4.13 -9.28 30.34
C PRO A 113 3.76 -8.32 29.21
N ALA A 114 2.47 -8.07 29.07
CA ALA A 114 1.99 -7.07 28.14
C ALA A 114 2.70 -5.76 28.50
N ARG A 115 3.56 -5.28 27.59
CA ARG A 115 4.06 -3.92 27.71
C ARG A 115 2.83 -3.04 27.74
N GLN A 116 2.73 -2.17 28.74
CA GLN A 116 1.73 -1.11 28.77
C GLN A 116 1.70 -0.59 27.36
N SER A 117 0.58 -0.86 26.68
CA SER A 117 0.59 -0.77 25.25
C SER A 117 1.02 0.65 24.98
N ASN A 118 2.08 0.78 24.20
CA ASN A 118 2.44 2.07 23.67
C ASN A 118 1.22 2.65 22.91
N ALA A 119 0.04 2.03 22.81
CA ALA A 119 -1.21 2.73 22.55
C ALA A 119 -1.36 4.03 23.36
N ALA A 120 -0.98 4.09 24.65
CA ALA A 120 -1.01 5.37 25.39
C ALA A 120 0.11 6.33 24.97
N VAL A 121 1.33 5.82 24.71
CA VAL A 121 2.50 6.61 24.28
C VAL A 121 2.47 6.97 22.79
N ILE A 122 1.80 6.19 21.96
CA ILE A 122 1.51 6.33 20.52
C ILE A 122 0.26 7.16 20.36
N ALA A 123 -0.75 7.06 21.24
CA ALA A 123 -1.84 8.04 21.29
C ALA A 123 -1.34 9.39 21.79
N LYS A 124 -0.40 9.40 22.76
CA LYS A 124 0.29 10.62 23.19
C LYS A 124 1.18 11.17 22.08
N ARG A 125 2.03 10.35 21.43
CA ARG A 125 2.79 10.77 20.24
C ARG A 125 1.90 11.17 19.07
N ARG A 126 0.75 10.54 18.86
CA ARG A 126 -0.21 10.96 17.82
C ARG A 126 -0.91 12.25 18.20
N ARG A 127 -1.21 12.50 19.47
CA ARG A 127 -1.67 13.82 19.94
C ARG A 127 -0.58 14.86 19.84
N ASP A 128 0.65 14.54 20.21
CA ASP A 128 1.77 15.47 20.17
C ASP A 128 2.21 15.73 18.73
N VAL A 129 2.03 14.76 17.81
CA VAL A 129 2.20 14.93 16.36
C VAL A 129 0.98 15.59 15.73
N GLU A 130 -0.26 15.36 16.18
CA GLU A 130 -1.43 16.16 15.74
C GLU A 130 -1.32 17.60 16.25
N VAL A 131 -0.77 17.82 17.43
CA VAL A 131 -0.54 19.16 17.99
C VAL A 131 0.74 19.78 17.41
N ALA A 132 1.69 19.00 16.87
CA ALA A 132 2.85 19.53 16.13
C ALA A 132 2.63 19.63 14.61
N GLU A 133 1.68 18.91 14.02
CA GLU A 133 1.26 19.01 12.61
C GLU A 133 0.05 19.94 12.43
N PHE A 134 -0.72 20.23 13.48
CA PHE A 134 -1.77 21.25 13.50
C PHE A 134 -1.59 22.33 14.59
N GLY A 135 -0.36 22.51 15.09
CA GLY A 135 -0.04 23.57 16.04
C GLY A 135 1.24 24.32 15.66
N GLY A 136 1.09 25.25 14.71
CA GLY A 136 1.75 26.55 14.80
C GLY A 136 3.26 26.59 14.63
N THR A 137 3.75 26.29 13.43
CA THR A 137 4.52 27.35 12.76
C THR A 137 3.49 28.15 11.98
N GLU A 138 3.43 29.45 12.21
CA GLU A 138 2.64 30.42 11.44
C GLU A 138 2.37 29.88 10.04
N ALA A 139 1.10 29.56 9.75
CA ALA A 139 0.68 29.26 8.40
C ALA A 139 0.96 30.53 7.61
N ALA A 140 2.19 30.64 7.10
CA ALA A 140 2.58 31.61 6.11
C ALA A 140 1.51 31.43 5.06
N SER A 141 0.60 32.40 5.00
CA SER A 141 -0.47 32.52 4.03
C SER A 141 0.09 32.03 2.70
N HIS A 142 -0.14 30.76 2.35
CA HIS A 142 0.42 30.20 1.14
C HIS A 142 -0.50 30.71 0.05
N VAL A 143 -0.23 31.95 -0.34
CA VAL A 143 -0.87 32.58 -1.49
C VAL A 143 -0.57 31.65 -2.64
N PRO A 144 -1.61 31.02 -3.24
CA PRO A 144 -1.38 30.10 -4.34
C PRO A 144 -0.59 30.80 -5.43
N GLN A 145 0.56 30.24 -5.78
CA GLN A 145 1.39 30.85 -6.81
C GLN A 145 0.65 30.76 -8.14
N MET A 146 0.43 31.92 -8.74
CA MET A 146 -0.25 32.08 -10.03
C MET A 146 0.75 32.58 -11.06
N PRO A 147 0.65 32.16 -12.33
CA PRO A 147 1.44 32.78 -13.38
C PRO A 147 0.94 34.21 -13.65
N ASP A 148 1.85 35.13 -13.98
CA ASP A 148 1.60 36.58 -14.03
C ASP A 148 0.41 37.01 -14.93
N ASN A 149 0.07 36.21 -15.95
CA ASN A 149 -0.97 36.52 -16.93
C ASN A 149 -2.25 35.67 -16.75
N ALA A 150 -2.42 34.97 -15.64
CA ALA A 150 -3.63 34.18 -15.41
C ALA A 150 -4.72 34.98 -14.70
N GLU A 151 -5.85 35.15 -15.37
CA GLU A 151 -7.09 35.61 -14.75
C GLU A 151 -7.82 34.42 -14.12
N PRO A 152 -8.02 34.39 -12.78
CA PRO A 152 -8.78 33.33 -12.14
C PRO A 152 -10.21 33.27 -12.68
N THR A 153 -10.64 32.07 -13.09
CA THR A 153 -12.01 31.83 -13.56
C THR A 153 -12.74 30.85 -12.64
N GLY A 154 -14.07 30.78 -12.77
CA GLY A 154 -14.87 29.80 -12.03
C GLY A 154 -14.56 28.37 -12.48
N PHE A 155 -14.61 27.42 -11.54
CA PHE A 155 -14.30 26.01 -11.80
C PHE A 155 -15.05 25.43 -13.01
N LEU A 156 -16.35 25.70 -13.13
CA LEU A 156 -17.16 25.19 -14.24
C LEU A 156 -16.73 25.81 -15.58
N ASP A 157 -16.50 27.12 -15.63
CA ASP A 157 -16.00 27.79 -16.84
C ASP A 157 -14.61 27.26 -17.26
N ALA A 158 -13.74 26.96 -16.29
CA ALA A 158 -12.45 26.34 -16.56
C ALA A 158 -12.56 24.91 -17.09
N VAL A 159 -13.55 24.14 -16.64
CA VAL A 159 -13.81 22.79 -17.18
C VAL A 159 -14.32 22.90 -18.63
N ASP A 160 -15.29 23.76 -18.88
CA ASP A 160 -15.91 23.93 -20.20
C ASP A 160 -14.93 24.47 -21.25
N ARG A 161 -14.01 25.36 -20.85
CA ARG A 161 -13.01 25.99 -21.73
C ARG A 161 -11.65 25.28 -21.74
N ASP A 162 -11.57 24.07 -21.19
CA ASP A 162 -10.33 23.27 -21.09
C ASP A 162 -9.14 24.03 -20.48
N ARG A 163 -9.39 24.75 -19.38
CA ARG A 163 -8.41 25.56 -18.65
C ARG A 163 -7.88 24.89 -17.39
N CYS A 164 -6.82 25.46 -16.83
CA CYS A 164 -6.15 24.99 -15.62
C CYS A 164 -7.10 24.98 -14.41
N LEU A 165 -7.17 23.83 -13.73
CA LEU A 165 -8.03 23.60 -12.56
C LEU A 165 -7.31 23.75 -11.20
N PHE A 166 -6.15 24.39 -11.17
CA PHE A 166 -5.42 24.61 -9.91
C PHE A 166 -6.16 25.64 -9.04
N SER A 167 -6.39 25.33 -7.76
CA SER A 167 -7.12 26.20 -6.82
C SER A 167 -6.38 27.50 -6.57
N CYS A 168 -7.08 28.64 -6.69
CA CYS A 168 -6.58 29.95 -6.27
C CYS A 168 -6.90 30.26 -4.81
N ASP A 169 -7.76 29.47 -4.19
CA ASP A 169 -8.17 29.64 -2.81
C ASP A 169 -7.28 28.78 -1.89
N PRO A 170 -7.02 29.23 -0.64
CA PRO A 170 -6.31 28.45 0.37
C PRO A 170 -6.90 27.04 0.56
N VAL A 171 -6.04 26.12 0.97
CA VAL A 171 -6.46 24.73 1.26
C VAL A 171 -7.53 24.76 2.36
N GLY A 172 -8.70 24.20 2.06
CA GLY A 172 -9.82 24.10 3.01
C GLY A 172 -10.83 25.24 2.95
N THR A 173 -10.60 26.31 2.19
CA THR A 173 -11.58 27.41 2.03
C THR A 173 -12.43 27.27 0.77
N ALA A 174 -11.92 26.59 -0.26
CA ALA A 174 -12.64 26.38 -1.51
C ALA A 174 -13.59 25.18 -1.44
N SER A 175 -14.89 25.44 -1.63
CA SER A 175 -15.90 24.42 -1.81
C SER A 175 -16.99 24.91 -2.76
N GLY A 176 -17.35 24.10 -3.76
CA GLY A 176 -18.51 24.33 -4.63
C GLY A 176 -18.20 24.89 -6.02
N SER A 177 -19.27 25.21 -6.75
CA SER A 177 -19.24 25.66 -8.15
C SER A 177 -18.67 27.07 -8.35
N SER A 178 -18.61 27.87 -7.29
CA SER A 178 -18.02 29.23 -7.29
C SER A 178 -16.52 29.25 -7.00
N MET A 179 -15.89 28.09 -6.78
CA MET A 179 -14.46 27.97 -6.54
C MET A 179 -13.66 28.60 -7.68
N ARG A 180 -12.70 29.48 -7.35
CA ARG A 180 -11.83 30.10 -8.34
C ARG A 180 -10.61 29.24 -8.61
N VAL A 181 -10.31 29.06 -9.89
CA VAL A 181 -9.15 28.29 -10.36
C VAL A 181 -8.33 29.10 -11.35
N CYS A 182 -7.12 28.62 -11.61
CA CYS A 182 -6.11 29.33 -12.37
C CYS A 182 -6.56 29.85 -13.74
N GLY A 183 -7.35 29.09 -14.51
CA GLY A 183 -7.91 29.59 -15.77
C GLY A 183 -6.92 29.71 -16.95
N ALA A 184 -5.61 29.58 -16.73
CA ALA A 184 -4.61 29.55 -17.80
C ALA A 184 -4.81 28.37 -18.77
N PRO A 185 -4.38 28.47 -20.05
CA PRO A 185 -4.38 27.34 -20.99
C PRO A 185 -3.68 26.10 -20.41
N ARG A 186 -4.27 24.91 -20.60
CA ARG A 186 -3.64 23.63 -20.20
C ARG A 186 -2.37 23.38 -21.01
N ALA A 187 -1.45 22.62 -20.42
CA ALA A 187 -0.25 22.18 -21.12
C ALA A 187 -0.62 21.12 -22.17
N GLY A 188 -0.72 21.53 -23.44
CA GLY A 188 -1.18 20.67 -24.55
C GLY A 188 -0.22 19.54 -24.94
N ASP A 189 0.98 19.50 -24.37
CA ASP A 189 2.00 18.48 -24.62
C ASP A 189 1.85 17.23 -23.75
N GLU A 190 0.99 17.26 -22.72
CA GLU A 190 0.73 16.11 -21.85
C GLU A 190 -0.73 15.66 -21.93
N GLN A 191 -0.96 14.50 -22.54
CA GLN A 191 -2.27 13.86 -22.49
C GLN A 191 -2.69 13.70 -21.01
N PHE A 192 -3.90 14.18 -20.70
CA PHE A 192 -4.57 14.09 -19.39
C PHE A 192 -4.11 15.04 -18.27
N THR A 193 -3.25 16.04 -18.54
CA THR A 193 -3.02 17.08 -17.52
C THR A 193 -4.22 18.02 -17.39
N ARG A 194 -4.63 18.30 -16.15
CA ARG A 194 -5.69 19.28 -15.83
C ARG A 194 -5.14 20.66 -15.51
N TYR A 195 -3.82 20.84 -15.63
CA TYR A 195 -3.10 22.01 -15.16
C TYR A 195 -2.32 22.68 -16.30
N CYS A 196 -2.10 23.99 -16.18
CA CYS A 196 -1.18 24.72 -17.04
C CYS A 196 0.27 24.31 -16.77
N ARG A 197 1.18 24.65 -17.67
CA ARG A 197 2.61 24.28 -17.57
C ARG A 197 3.25 24.75 -16.25
N PHE A 198 2.83 25.90 -15.73
CA PHE A 198 3.28 26.42 -14.44
C PHE A 198 2.86 25.48 -13.28
N HIS A 199 1.57 25.15 -13.19
CA HIS A 199 1.05 24.29 -12.11
C HIS A 199 1.43 22.82 -12.27
N VAL A 200 1.71 22.34 -13.48
CA VAL A 200 2.34 21.02 -13.69
C VAL A 200 3.73 20.97 -13.04
N ARG A 201 4.55 22.03 -13.22
CA ARG A 201 5.88 22.11 -12.59
C ARG A 201 5.76 22.22 -11.07
N LEU A 202 4.83 23.03 -10.57
CA LEU A 202 4.61 23.21 -9.14
C LEU A 202 4.16 21.89 -8.47
N SER A 203 3.17 21.21 -9.04
CA SER A 203 2.61 19.96 -8.50
C SER A 203 3.58 18.77 -8.55
N ARG A 204 4.44 18.71 -9.57
CA ARG A 204 5.45 17.64 -9.70
C ARG A 204 6.73 17.94 -8.92
N GLY A 205 6.90 19.16 -8.41
CA GLY A 205 8.14 19.65 -7.85
C GLY A 205 9.17 20.01 -8.93
N ILE A 206 10.12 20.88 -8.58
CA ILE A 206 11.22 21.30 -9.47
C ILE A 206 12.07 20.07 -9.85
N GLY A 207 12.46 19.99 -11.13
CA GLY A 207 13.37 18.97 -11.65
C GLY A 207 12.74 17.93 -12.58
N THR A 208 13.58 17.14 -13.23
CA THR A 208 13.14 16.00 -14.07
C THR A 208 12.67 14.82 -13.22
N LEU A 209 11.93 13.86 -13.81
CA LEU A 209 11.56 12.62 -13.10
C LEU A 209 12.80 11.83 -12.64
N SER A 210 13.88 11.90 -13.41
CA SER A 210 15.19 11.32 -13.08
C SER A 210 15.82 12.00 -11.87
N GLU A 211 15.82 13.34 -11.80
CA GLU A 211 16.35 14.08 -10.64
C GLU A 211 15.57 13.74 -9.37
N ARG A 212 14.23 13.70 -9.44
CA ARG A 212 13.40 13.33 -8.28
C ARG A 212 13.56 11.87 -7.84
N ARG A 213 13.95 10.98 -8.75
CA ARG A 213 14.20 9.57 -8.45
C ARG A 213 15.65 9.28 -8.07
N ALA A 214 16.56 10.23 -8.25
CA ALA A 214 17.99 10.05 -7.96
C ALA A 214 18.19 9.61 -6.51
N ASP A 215 17.51 10.25 -5.55
CA ASP A 215 17.58 9.87 -4.12
C ASP A 215 17.10 8.44 -3.85
N GLN A 216 16.06 7.98 -4.55
CA GLN A 216 15.56 6.61 -4.40
C GLN A 216 16.52 5.59 -5.02
N VAL A 217 17.13 5.93 -6.15
CA VAL A 217 18.16 5.11 -6.80
C VAL A 217 19.39 5.01 -5.91
N LEU A 218 19.88 6.13 -5.38
CA LEU A 218 21.02 6.17 -4.46
C LEU A 218 20.76 5.32 -3.20
N LYS A 219 19.57 5.43 -2.60
CA LYS A 219 19.18 4.58 -1.45
C LYS A 219 19.13 3.10 -1.80
N ARG A 220 18.65 2.75 -2.98
CA ARG A 220 18.58 1.35 -3.43
C ARG A 220 19.97 0.77 -3.67
N GLU A 221 20.85 1.49 -4.35
CA GLU A 221 22.21 1.03 -4.61
C GLU A 221 23.02 0.96 -3.31
N ALA A 222 22.88 1.93 -2.39
CA ALA A 222 23.49 1.86 -1.06
C ALA A 222 23.07 0.61 -0.28
N GLY A 223 21.79 0.20 -0.37
CA GLY A 223 21.31 -1.06 0.21
C GLY A 223 21.96 -2.30 -0.41
N ARG A 224 22.14 -2.31 -1.74
CA ARG A 224 22.81 -3.44 -2.44
C ARG A 224 24.28 -3.58 -2.06
N PHE A 225 24.99 -2.47 -1.86
CA PHE A 225 26.38 -2.51 -1.43
C PHE A 225 26.52 -2.98 0.03
N ALA A 226 25.58 -2.63 0.90
CA ALA A 226 25.56 -3.13 2.27
C ALA A 226 25.32 -4.65 2.33
N GLU A 227 24.42 -5.19 1.50
CA GLU A 227 24.16 -6.65 1.43
C GLU A 227 25.32 -7.45 0.80
N ALA A 228 26.15 -6.82 -0.03
CA ALA A 228 27.30 -7.49 -0.67
C ALA A 228 28.56 -7.51 0.21
N ALA A 229 28.56 -6.77 1.32
CA ALA A 229 29.69 -6.67 2.25
C ALA A 229 29.53 -7.58 3.50
N GLU A 230 28.39 -8.27 3.64
CA GLU A 230 28.14 -9.34 4.64
C GLU A 230 28.34 -10.72 4.02
#